data_AF-A0A841D358-F1
#
_entry.id   AF-A0A841D358-F1
#
_cell.length_a   1.000
_cell.length_b   1.000
_cell.length_c   1.000
_cell.angle_alpha   90.00
_cell.angle_beta   90.00
_cell.angle_gamma   90.00
#
_symmetry.space_group_name_H-M   'P 1'
#
loop_
_entity.id
_entity.type
_entity.pdbx_description
1 polymer ?
#
loop_
_entity_poly.entity_id
_entity_poly.type
_entity_poly.pdbx_seq_one_letter_code
_entity_poly.pdbx_strand_id
1 'polypeptide(L)'
;MPVRVPAAVVFSPEGVCIRGFDHEAVMSPYGDDGPWPGVLDSVPEVFRHCVTEPAFCDEGGMPVVTACLWRATGDDRRRVGEIDYPDGVSDPDGAAHLFALLVEPSAEAFRRFAEDYYEISVDLDAVRHVYALHPLTQPVVTALNADVTMKDLADDLAAARYPSAAG
;
A
#
# COMPACT_ATOMS: atom_id res chain seq x y z
N MET A 1 7.03 16.43 0.51
CA MET A 1 5.67 16.09 0.98
C MET A 1 5.76 14.78 1.74
N PRO A 2 5.16 14.62 2.93
CA PRO A 2 5.14 13.31 3.57
C PRO A 2 4.28 12.38 2.70
N VAL A 3 4.82 11.22 2.35
CA VAL A 3 4.13 10.19 1.59
C VAL A 3 2.90 9.77 2.41
N ARG A 4 1.72 10.28 2.02
CA ARG A 4 0.42 9.76 2.47
C ARG A 4 0.35 8.31 1.98
N VAL A 5 -0.13 7.42 2.85
CA VAL A 5 -0.09 5.97 2.62
C VAL A 5 -0.62 5.64 1.21
N PRO A 6 0.20 5.07 0.31
CA PRO A 6 -0.20 4.83 -1.08
C PRO A 6 -1.29 3.77 -1.20
N ALA A 7 -1.49 2.97 -0.16
CA ALA A 7 -2.53 1.96 -0.07
C ALA A 7 -2.99 1.75 1.37
N ALA A 8 -4.26 1.39 1.56
CA ALA A 8 -4.80 1.00 2.85
C ALA A 8 -5.65 -0.28 2.73
N VAL A 9 -5.54 -1.16 3.73
CA VAL A 9 -6.39 -2.34 3.88
C VAL A 9 -7.11 -2.25 5.22
N VAL A 10 -8.43 -2.13 5.18
CA VAL A 10 -9.29 -2.03 6.36
C VAL A 10 -10.00 -3.37 6.56
N PHE A 11 -9.79 -3.98 7.72
CA PHE A 11 -10.51 -5.19 8.15
C PHE A 11 -11.59 -4.79 9.16
N SER A 12 -12.83 -5.20 8.90
CA SER A 12 -13.97 -4.99 9.79
C SER A 12 -14.83 -6.26 9.90
N PRO A 13 -15.81 -6.32 10.82
CA PRO A 13 -16.77 -7.44 10.88
C PRO A 13 -17.58 -7.62 9.59
N GLU A 14 -17.81 -6.54 8.84
CA GLU A 14 -18.57 -6.51 7.59
C GLU A 14 -17.74 -6.99 6.39
N GLY A 15 -16.41 -7.06 6.52
CA GLY A 15 -15.50 -7.63 5.53
C GLY A 15 -14.18 -6.87 5.41
N VAL A 16 -13.66 -6.78 4.19
CA VAL A 16 -12.38 -6.12 3.90
C VAL A 16 -12.58 -5.07 2.82
N CYS A 17 -12.03 -3.88 3.03
CA CYS A 17 -11.90 -2.85 2.02
C CYS A 17 -10.41 -2.60 1.75
N ILE A 18 -10.04 -2.55 0.48
CA ILE A 18 -8.68 -2.26 0.01
C ILE A 18 -8.79 -1.02 -0.87
N ARG A 19 -7.94 -0.04 -0.63
CA ARG A 19 -7.83 1.14 -1.51
C ARG A 19 -6.37 1.45 -1.79
N GLY A 20 -6.15 2.08 -2.93
CA GLY A 20 -4.83 2.48 -3.41
C GLY A 20 -4.92 3.79 -4.17
N PHE A 21 -3.84 4.55 -4.13
CA PHE A 21 -3.65 5.76 -4.91
C PHE A 21 -2.29 5.70 -5.60
N ASP A 22 -2.33 5.61 -6.93
CA ASP A 22 -1.19 5.79 -7.78
C ASP A 22 -1.32 7.15 -8.50
N HIS A 23 -0.40 8.05 -8.19
CA HIS A 23 -0.37 9.38 -8.78
C HIS A 23 0.02 9.40 -10.26
N GLU A 24 0.70 8.35 -10.76
CA GLU A 24 1.11 8.23 -12.16
C GLU A 24 0.06 7.52 -13.02
N ALA A 25 -0.91 6.87 -12.38
CA ALA A 25 -1.99 6.19 -13.07
C ALA A 25 -2.86 7.16 -13.86
N VAL A 26 -3.35 6.70 -15.01
CA VAL A 26 -4.23 7.48 -15.89
C VAL A 26 -5.52 7.90 -15.17
N MET A 27 -6.02 7.05 -14.27
CA MET A 27 -7.22 7.30 -13.47
C MET A 27 -6.97 8.17 -12.23
N SER A 28 -5.83 8.86 -12.16
CA SER A 28 -5.48 9.75 -11.05
C SER A 28 -6.47 10.92 -10.95
N PRO A 29 -7.06 11.19 -9.76
CA PRO A 29 -7.96 12.33 -9.54
C PRO A 29 -7.33 13.70 -9.76
N TYR A 30 -6.00 13.77 -9.96
CA TYR A 30 -5.31 15.02 -10.30
C TYR A 30 -5.20 15.25 -11.81
N GLY A 31 -5.47 14.23 -12.62
CA GLY A 31 -5.66 14.36 -14.07
C GLY A 31 -7.08 14.78 -14.45
N ASP A 32 -8.03 14.60 -13.54
CA ASP A 32 -9.47 14.87 -13.70
C ASP A 32 -10.02 15.81 -12.62
N ASP A 33 -11.29 16.22 -12.72
CA ASP A 33 -11.98 17.03 -11.69
C ASP A 33 -12.50 16.17 -10.51
N GLY A 34 -11.76 15.14 -10.11
CA GLY A 34 -12.10 14.24 -9.00
C GLY A 34 -11.79 12.77 -9.25
N PRO A 35 -12.18 11.87 -8.32
CA PRO A 35 -11.96 10.42 -8.48
C PRO A 35 -12.61 9.91 -9.75
N TRP A 36 -11.93 8.99 -10.43
CA TRP A 36 -12.46 8.39 -11.66
C TRP A 36 -13.85 7.78 -11.45
N PRO A 37 -14.83 8.06 -12.33
CA PRO A 37 -16.19 7.56 -12.20
C PRO A 37 -16.25 6.04 -12.05
N GLY A 38 -17.01 5.57 -11.06
CA GLY A 38 -17.18 4.14 -10.76
C GLY A 38 -16.26 3.63 -9.65
N VAL A 39 -15.11 4.27 -9.40
CA VAL A 39 -14.13 3.77 -8.40
C VAL A 39 -14.72 3.75 -6.99
N LEU A 40 -15.48 4.78 -6.61
CA LEU A 40 -16.07 4.91 -5.27
C LEU A 40 -17.60 4.84 -5.25
N ASP A 41 -18.27 5.02 -6.39
CA ASP A 41 -19.72 5.19 -6.49
C ASP A 41 -20.49 3.94 -6.04
N SER A 42 -19.95 2.76 -6.37
CA SER A 42 -20.55 1.46 -6.12
C SER A 42 -20.16 0.85 -4.78
N VAL A 43 -19.35 1.54 -3.96
CA VAL A 43 -18.91 1.01 -2.68
C VAL A 43 -20.12 0.81 -1.76
N PRO A 44 -20.36 -0.42 -1.24
CA PRO A 44 -21.50 -0.70 -0.38
C PRO A 44 -21.53 0.17 0.89
N GLU A 45 -22.72 0.42 1.40
CA GLU A 45 -22.93 1.26 2.59
C GLU A 45 -22.08 0.82 3.79
N VAL A 46 -21.93 -0.49 3.98
CA VAL A 46 -21.10 -1.08 5.05
C VAL A 46 -19.62 -0.65 5.00
N PHE A 47 -19.12 -0.27 3.83
CA PHE A 47 -17.75 0.21 3.62
C PHE A 47 -17.65 1.73 3.41
N ARG A 48 -18.73 2.50 3.58
CA ARG A 48 -18.70 3.96 3.40
C ARG A 48 -17.64 4.66 4.23
N HIS A 49 -17.42 4.19 5.46
CA HIS A 49 -16.39 4.71 6.34
C HIS A 49 -14.98 4.61 5.73
N CYS A 50 -14.70 3.63 4.86
CA CYS A 50 -13.42 3.50 4.16
C CYS A 50 -13.24 4.53 3.03
N VAL A 51 -14.36 5.07 2.52
CA VAL A 51 -14.40 6.07 1.45
C VAL A 51 -14.32 7.48 2.02
N THR A 52 -15.08 7.76 3.08
CA THR A 52 -15.24 9.10 3.65
C THR A 52 -14.22 9.46 4.73
N GLU A 53 -13.30 8.54 5.05
CA GLU A 53 -12.26 8.76 6.07
C GLU A 53 -11.32 9.91 5.67
N PRO A 54 -11.28 11.02 6.44
CA PRO A 54 -10.46 12.20 6.11
C PRO A 54 -8.96 11.90 5.95
N ALA A 55 -8.43 10.88 6.62
CA ALA A 55 -7.03 10.46 6.46
C ALA A 55 -6.70 10.07 5.01
N PHE A 56 -7.71 9.76 4.19
CA PHE A 56 -7.57 9.39 2.80
C PHE A 56 -8.06 10.44 1.79
N CYS A 57 -8.19 11.69 2.24
CA CYS A 57 -8.53 12.83 1.41
C CYS A 57 -7.44 13.90 1.52
N ASP A 58 -7.08 14.57 0.42
CA ASP A 58 -6.07 15.64 0.41
C ASP A 58 -6.48 16.87 1.24
N GLU A 59 -5.65 17.91 1.24
CA GLU A 59 -5.90 19.14 2.02
C GLU A 59 -7.21 19.85 1.61
N GLY A 60 -7.67 19.65 0.37
CA GLY A 60 -8.94 20.17 -0.14
C GLY A 60 -10.14 19.26 0.13
N GLY A 61 -9.93 18.10 0.76
CA GLY A 61 -10.96 17.09 0.99
C GLY A 61 -11.21 16.18 -0.22
N MET A 62 -10.38 16.26 -1.27
CA MET A 62 -10.50 15.37 -2.44
C MET A 62 -10.05 13.96 -2.08
N PRO A 63 -10.86 12.90 -2.30
CA PRO A 63 -10.41 11.53 -2.09
C PRO A 63 -9.20 11.19 -2.97
N VAL A 64 -8.10 10.79 -2.35
CA VAL A 64 -6.90 10.30 -3.08
C VAL A 64 -7.03 8.81 -3.30
N VAL A 65 -7.57 8.42 -4.45
CA VAL A 65 -7.81 7.02 -4.82
C VAL A 65 -7.78 6.86 -6.33
N THR A 66 -7.17 5.77 -6.78
CA THR A 66 -7.24 5.28 -8.16
C THR A 66 -7.88 3.89 -8.20
N ALA A 67 -7.67 3.09 -7.15
CA ALA A 67 -8.22 1.74 -7.03
C ALA A 67 -8.97 1.55 -5.70
N CYS A 68 -10.16 0.93 -5.75
CA CYS A 68 -10.94 0.54 -4.58
C CYS A 68 -11.56 -0.84 -4.80
N LEU A 69 -11.31 -1.76 -3.87
CA LEU A 69 -11.82 -3.12 -3.89
C LEU A 69 -12.41 -3.48 -2.53
N TRP A 70 -13.44 -4.31 -2.52
CA TRP A 70 -14.03 -4.79 -1.27
C TRP A 70 -14.45 -6.25 -1.36
N ARG A 71 -14.59 -6.88 -0.19
CA ARG A 71 -15.16 -8.21 -0.06
C ARG A 71 -15.97 -8.25 1.22
N ALA A 72 -17.30 -8.35 1.10
CA ALA A 72 -18.17 -8.44 2.26
C ALA A 72 -18.08 -9.82 2.94
N THR A 73 -18.47 -9.89 4.21
CA THR A 73 -18.63 -11.14 4.95
C THR A 73 -19.74 -11.98 4.30
N GLY A 74 -19.33 -12.98 3.51
CA GLY A 74 -20.22 -13.86 2.74
C GLY A 74 -19.94 -13.88 1.24
N ASP A 75 -19.19 -12.91 0.71
CA ASP A 75 -18.79 -12.90 -0.69
C ASP A 75 -17.73 -13.97 -0.98
N ASP A 76 -17.79 -14.63 -2.13
CA ASP A 76 -16.79 -15.62 -2.58
C ASP A 76 -15.55 -14.98 -3.20
N ARG A 77 -15.65 -13.72 -3.62
CA ARG A 77 -14.64 -12.98 -4.39
C ARG A 77 -14.56 -11.52 -3.96
N ARG A 78 -13.46 -10.86 -4.31
CA ARG A 78 -13.35 -9.40 -4.25
C ARG A 78 -14.20 -8.77 -5.35
N ARG A 79 -14.77 -7.61 -5.07
CA ARG A 79 -15.51 -6.76 -6.01
C ARG A 79 -14.80 -5.44 -6.20
N VAL A 80 -15.05 -4.84 -7.35
CA VAL A 80 -14.69 -3.47 -7.73
C VAL A 80 -15.97 -2.76 -8.16
N GLY A 81 -15.91 -1.44 -8.31
CA GLY A 81 -17.06 -0.68 -8.79
C GLY A 81 -17.37 -0.88 -10.26
N GLU A 82 -18.48 -0.30 -10.70
CA GLU A 82 -18.86 -0.23 -12.11
C GLU A 82 -18.00 0.85 -12.80
N ILE A 83 -16.80 0.46 -13.21
CA ILE A 83 -15.79 1.37 -13.79
C ILE A 83 -15.76 1.21 -15.31
N ASP A 84 -15.81 2.34 -16.02
CA ASP A 84 -15.46 2.42 -17.43
C ASP A 84 -13.94 2.69 -17.53
N TYR A 85 -13.16 1.63 -17.76
CA TYR A 85 -11.70 1.71 -17.78
C TYR A 85 -11.19 2.27 -19.10
N PRO A 86 -10.14 3.13 -19.11
CA PRO A 86 -9.58 3.65 -20.35
C PRO A 86 -8.93 2.55 -21.18
N ASP A 87 -9.22 2.55 -22.48
CA ASP A 87 -8.70 1.58 -23.44
C ASP A 87 -7.18 1.72 -23.67
N GLY A 88 -6.52 0.59 -23.94
CA GLY A 88 -5.12 0.57 -24.37
C GLY A 88 -4.08 0.81 -23.27
N VAL A 89 -4.52 0.87 -22.01
CA VAL A 89 -3.65 1.02 -20.83
C VAL A 89 -3.69 -0.26 -20.01
N SER A 90 -2.52 -0.82 -19.67
CA SER A 90 -2.45 -2.15 -19.01
C SER A 90 -2.79 -2.12 -17.52
N ASP A 91 -2.49 -1.02 -16.82
CA ASP A 91 -2.75 -0.85 -15.38
C ASP A 91 -3.28 0.58 -15.12
N PRO A 92 -4.50 0.89 -15.61
CA PRO A 92 -5.00 2.27 -15.66
C PRO A 92 -5.30 2.88 -14.29
N ASP A 93 -5.56 2.05 -13.27
CA ASP A 93 -5.75 2.45 -11.87
C ASP A 93 -4.51 2.22 -10.99
N GLY A 94 -3.43 1.69 -11.54
CA GLY A 94 -2.19 1.37 -10.82
C GLY A 94 -2.32 0.20 -9.83
N ALA A 95 -3.46 -0.50 -9.79
CA ALA A 95 -3.74 -1.50 -8.77
C ALA A 95 -2.79 -2.70 -8.86
N ALA A 96 -2.38 -3.08 -10.08
CA ALA A 96 -1.49 -4.22 -10.26
C ALA A 96 -0.11 -3.94 -9.65
N HIS A 97 0.43 -2.73 -9.87
CA HIS A 97 1.68 -2.29 -9.24
C HIS A 97 1.52 -2.11 -7.72
N LEU A 98 0.52 -1.32 -7.27
CA LEU A 98 0.31 -0.99 -5.85
C LEU A 98 0.15 -2.22 -4.95
N PHE A 99 -0.55 -3.25 -5.44
CA PHE A 99 -0.88 -4.44 -4.65
C PHE A 99 0.00 -5.66 -4.98
N ALA A 100 1.03 -5.51 -5.82
CA ALA A 100 1.92 -6.61 -6.21
C ALA A 100 2.50 -7.35 -4.99
N LEU A 101 2.97 -6.63 -3.98
CA LEU A 101 3.55 -7.22 -2.76
C LEU A 101 2.53 -7.94 -1.87
N LEU A 102 1.23 -7.62 -2.00
CA LEU A 102 0.18 -8.33 -1.27
C LEU A 102 -0.11 -9.72 -1.87
N VAL A 103 0.13 -9.89 -3.16
CA VAL A 103 -0.09 -11.17 -3.88
C VAL A 103 1.18 -12.00 -4.02
N GLU A 104 2.36 -11.36 -3.98
CA GLU A 104 3.67 -12.00 -3.97
C GLU A 104 4.51 -11.49 -2.78
N PRO A 105 4.25 -11.96 -1.54
CA PRO A 105 4.94 -11.48 -0.34
C PRO A 105 6.31 -12.17 -0.17
N SER A 106 7.20 -12.03 -1.15
CA SER A 106 8.56 -12.57 -1.12
C SER A 106 9.62 -11.48 -0.95
N ALA A 107 10.78 -11.84 -0.38
CA ALA A 107 11.91 -10.93 -0.26
C ALA A 107 12.41 -10.49 -1.65
N GLU A 108 12.35 -11.38 -2.64
CA GLU A 108 12.70 -11.10 -4.03
C GLU A 108 11.75 -10.11 -4.68
N ALA A 109 10.44 -10.22 -4.42
CA ALA A 109 9.45 -9.26 -4.91
C ALA A 109 9.64 -7.89 -4.26
N PHE A 110 9.85 -7.85 -2.94
CA PHE A 110 10.15 -6.60 -2.24
C PHE A 110 11.42 -5.95 -2.75
N ARG A 111 12.49 -6.73 -2.97
CA ARG A 111 13.72 -6.20 -3.57
C ARG A 111 13.43 -5.56 -4.92
N ARG A 112 12.76 -6.25 -5.84
CA ARG A 112 12.43 -5.70 -7.17
C ARG A 112 11.65 -4.39 -7.05
N PHE A 113 10.64 -4.37 -6.19
CA PHE A 113 9.87 -3.16 -5.89
C PHE A 113 10.75 -2.03 -5.35
N ALA A 114 11.59 -2.31 -4.35
CA ALA A 114 12.42 -1.30 -3.71
C ALA A 114 13.51 -0.77 -4.64
N GLU A 115 14.10 -1.62 -5.48
CA GLU A 115 15.10 -1.20 -6.49
C GLU A 115 14.49 -0.30 -7.57
N ASP A 116 13.25 -0.59 -7.98
CA ASP A 116 12.50 0.23 -8.94
C ASP A 116 12.02 1.55 -8.32
N TYR A 117 11.35 1.48 -7.17
CA TYR A 117 10.71 2.63 -6.53
C TYR A 117 11.70 3.62 -5.90
N TYR A 118 12.75 3.12 -5.24
CA TYR A 118 13.76 3.97 -4.60
C TYR A 118 14.98 4.23 -5.48
N GLU A 119 15.05 3.60 -6.66
CA GLU A 119 16.17 3.70 -7.60
C GLU A 119 17.55 3.39 -6.96
N ILE A 120 17.59 2.47 -5.99
CA ILE A 120 18.80 2.03 -5.29
C ILE A 120 19.01 0.53 -5.41
N SER A 121 20.26 0.06 -5.25
CA SER A 121 20.51 -1.37 -5.07
C SER A 121 20.10 -1.80 -3.66
N VAL A 122 19.46 -2.95 -3.52
CA VAL A 122 19.02 -3.48 -2.22
C VAL A 122 19.63 -4.86 -1.95
N ASP A 123 20.24 -5.01 -0.77
CA ASP A 123 20.82 -6.29 -0.34
C ASP A 123 19.72 -7.33 -0.04
N LEU A 124 19.69 -8.40 -0.84
CA LEU A 124 18.64 -9.42 -0.74
C LEU A 124 18.71 -10.22 0.56
N ASP A 125 19.90 -10.48 1.09
CA ASP A 125 20.04 -11.27 2.31
C ASP A 125 19.61 -10.47 3.54
N ALA A 126 19.84 -9.15 3.53
CA ALA A 126 19.28 -8.24 4.52
C ALA A 126 17.75 -8.18 4.45
N VAL A 127 17.15 -8.11 3.26
CA VAL A 127 15.68 -8.19 3.11
C VAL A 127 15.14 -9.53 3.61
N ARG A 128 15.78 -10.65 3.25
CA ARG A 128 15.39 -11.98 3.74
C ARG A 128 15.47 -12.10 5.27
N HIS A 129 16.47 -11.47 5.89
CA HIS A 129 16.59 -11.40 7.35
C HIS A 129 15.37 -10.72 7.99
N VAL A 130 14.91 -9.61 7.38
CA VAL A 130 13.70 -8.89 7.83
C VAL A 130 12.44 -9.74 7.62
N TYR A 131 12.29 -10.37 6.45
CA TYR A 131 11.15 -11.24 6.13
C TYR A 131 11.06 -12.48 7.04
N ALA A 132 12.21 -12.98 7.51
CA ALA A 132 12.27 -14.06 8.48
C ALA A 132 11.97 -13.60 9.91
N LEU A 133 11.69 -12.31 10.13
CA LEU A 133 11.46 -11.70 11.44
C LEU A 133 12.59 -11.98 12.43
N HIS A 134 13.83 -12.08 11.94
CA HIS A 134 14.98 -12.16 12.83
C HIS A 134 15.23 -10.78 13.48
N PRO A 135 15.70 -10.75 14.74
CA PRO A 135 16.08 -9.50 15.38
C PRO A 135 17.05 -8.69 14.52
N LEU A 136 16.76 -7.40 14.33
CA LEU A 136 17.63 -6.54 13.53
C LEU A 136 18.97 -6.35 14.22
N THR A 137 20.01 -6.25 13.40
CA THR A 137 21.37 -5.94 13.83
C THR A 137 21.84 -4.70 13.08
N GLN A 138 22.79 -3.96 13.65
CA GLN A 138 23.34 -2.79 12.96
C GLN A 138 23.89 -3.13 11.56
N PRO A 139 24.60 -4.26 11.33
CA PRO A 139 25.00 -4.65 9.98
C PRO A 139 23.84 -4.83 8.98
N VAL A 140 22.74 -5.47 9.39
CA VAL A 140 21.55 -5.65 8.53
C VAL A 140 20.92 -4.30 8.19
N VAL A 141 20.79 -3.41 9.18
CA VAL A 141 20.26 -2.06 8.97
C VAL A 141 21.14 -1.28 8.01
N THR A 142 22.45 -1.26 8.22
CA THR A 142 23.40 -0.55 7.35
C THR A 142 23.41 -1.09 5.92
N ALA A 143 23.14 -2.39 5.72
CA ALA A 143 23.03 -2.98 4.38
C ALA A 143 21.78 -2.51 3.61
N LEU A 144 20.70 -2.13 4.32
CA LEU A 144 19.47 -1.60 3.72
C LEU A 144 19.50 -0.08 3.60
N ASN A 145 20.02 0.60 4.62
CA ASN A 145 20.16 2.05 4.66
C ASN A 145 21.34 2.45 5.56
N ALA A 146 22.43 2.91 4.95
CA ALA A 146 23.65 3.28 5.66
C ALA A 146 23.51 4.52 6.55
N ASP A 147 22.48 5.34 6.32
CA ASP A 147 22.23 6.58 7.06
C ASP A 147 21.39 6.36 8.34
N VAL A 148 20.95 5.12 8.59
CA VAL A 148 20.08 4.76 9.71
C VAL A 148 20.82 3.87 10.71
N THR A 149 20.63 4.15 11.99
CA THR A 149 21.15 3.32 13.10
C THR A 149 20.04 2.56 13.81
N MET A 150 20.43 1.52 14.56
CA MET A 150 19.51 0.80 15.46
C MET A 150 18.84 1.73 16.49
N LYS A 151 19.51 2.82 16.87
CA LYS A 151 18.95 3.81 17.80
C LYS A 151 17.83 4.61 17.15
N ASP A 152 18.00 4.98 15.88
CA ASP A 152 16.99 5.74 15.14
C ASP A 152 15.71 4.90 14.92
N LEU A 153 15.87 3.57 14.78
CA LEU A 153 14.76 2.63 14.60
C LEU A 153 14.05 2.21 15.90
N ALA A 154 14.50 2.67 17.07
CA ALA A 154 13.99 2.13 18.34
C ALA A 154 12.46 2.27 18.50
N ASP A 155 11.93 3.43 18.15
CA ASP A 155 10.49 3.71 18.23
C ASP A 155 9.70 2.93 17.17
N ASP A 156 10.23 2.82 15.95
CA ASP A 156 9.61 2.07 14.85
C ASP A 156 9.53 0.57 15.16
N LEU A 157 10.62 -0.01 15.70
CA LEU A 157 10.67 -1.42 16.10
C LEU A 157 9.68 -1.72 17.22
N ALA A 158 9.57 -0.82 18.21
CA ALA A 158 8.60 -0.95 19.28
C ALA A 158 7.16 -0.84 18.77
N ALA A 159 6.86 0.14 17.91
CA ALA A 159 5.54 0.34 17.31
C ALA A 159 5.11 -0.85 16.44
N ALA A 160 6.03 -1.36 15.62
CA ALA A 160 5.81 -2.55 14.79
C ALA A 160 5.75 -3.85 15.60
N ARG A 161 6.09 -3.82 16.90
CA ARG A 161 6.28 -5.01 17.74
C ARG A 161 7.25 -6.00 17.09
N TYR A 162 8.29 -5.47 16.48
CA TYR A 162 9.29 -6.24 15.76
C TYR A 162 10.12 -7.07 16.74
N PRO A 163 10.54 -8.30 16.40
CA PRO A 163 11.32 -9.14 17.30
C PRO A 163 12.60 -8.48 17.78
N SER A 164 12.81 -8.54 19.08
CA SER A 164 14.01 -8.03 19.74
C SER A 164 14.94 -9.17 20.09
N ALA A 165 16.25 -8.91 20.13
CA ALA A 165 17.24 -9.92 20.54
C ALA A 165 17.13 -10.28 22.05
N ALA A 166 16.39 -9.48 22.82
CA ALA A 166 15.92 -9.85 24.15
C ALA A 166 14.55 -10.53 24.01
N GLY A 167 14.49 -11.80 24.44
CA GLY A 167 13.34 -12.71 24.25
C GLY A 167 12.01 -12.21 24.77
#